data_AF-A0A428PT70-F1
#
_entry.id   AF-A0A428PT70-F1
#
_cell.length_a   1.000
_cell.length_b   1.000
_cell.length_c   1.000
_cell.angle_alpha   90.00
_cell.angle_beta   90.00
_cell.angle_gamma   90.00
#
_symmetry.space_group_name_H-M   'P 1'
#
loop_
_entity.id
_entity.type
_entity.pdbx_description
1 polymer ?
#
loop_
_entity_poly.entity_id
_entity_poly.type
_entity_poly.pdbx_seq_one_letter_code
_entity_poly.pdbx_strand_id
1 'polypeptide(L)'
;MPGVPSGKGCDACRKQKKKCDQAKPACSRCARLNIPCIGSGKQRYKFKVQTLEIGSDSVSPQIVDTDEDTSSSTSQSSSSPPGFQVLVRTPNSPTNTITNTLISRLEITDLRYDITCYGDFLRHIPARLGRNEALDTSADALATTFSTLHRPQGYQSVDALTKYVRALKSLRVVLSDPHKARTPETMCAVYLIMICQVGVPLQAYGFLANASQGWLGREDDQHTSHGEGLAYLLRAAAQENWKAGFETEMVLTFCVPVIIESITNPKVRLDKWFWDMLDNFRRSNPPTSTAEGHRARNVRENSGGIPSLRMRNLGMLPDFINKPEMHRTEIICAYHRLRLDMEKMSQIVQAVSLPPGSSPTVMQLRLSRSYYSAYSVLLCIIIIINHLMQAFDPYSLSLVSEGALFCSEVITMAHNISQYRPLGASHVPLTLAIAWAATDEPVMKGQLEALLSAYQEDWTVTKWLTTGYWWRSKFAELREKLAPMIQSEEQERALIKEGEAAHNPEQAPEQCCVQ
;
A
#
# COMPACT_ATOMS: atom_id res chain seq x y z
N MET A 1 25.35 36.15 -7.26
CA MET A 1 24.52 35.90 -8.46
C MET A 1 24.21 37.22 -9.16
N PRO A 2 24.80 37.51 -10.33
CA PRO A 2 24.38 38.65 -11.15
C PRO A 2 22.97 38.43 -11.71
N GLY A 3 22.09 39.43 -11.59
CA GLY A 3 20.75 39.41 -12.23
C GLY A 3 19.53 39.25 -11.30
N VAL A 4 19.70 39.16 -9.98
CA VAL A 4 18.57 39.30 -9.03
C VAL A 4 18.36 40.78 -8.73
N PRO A 5 17.18 41.39 -8.99
CA PRO A 5 16.96 42.80 -8.66
C PRO A 5 16.97 42.99 -7.14
N SER A 6 18.09 43.45 -6.57
CA SER A 6 18.23 43.77 -5.15
C SER A 6 17.52 45.08 -4.76
N GLY A 7 17.02 45.83 -5.74
CA GLY A 7 16.41 47.13 -5.54
C GLY A 7 15.01 47.06 -4.91
N LYS A 8 14.84 47.72 -3.76
CA LYS A 8 13.56 47.89 -3.02
C LYS A 8 12.69 49.05 -3.53
N GLY A 9 12.91 49.49 -4.78
CA GLY A 9 12.15 50.59 -5.38
C GLY A 9 10.71 50.19 -5.72
N CYS A 10 9.78 51.15 -5.68
CA CYS A 10 8.40 50.93 -6.11
C CYS A 10 8.31 50.62 -7.61
N ASP A 11 7.18 50.04 -8.04
CA ASP A 11 6.99 49.62 -9.43
C ASP A 11 7.08 50.77 -10.44
N ALA A 12 6.52 51.93 -10.11
CA ALA A 12 6.53 53.11 -10.98
C ALA A 12 7.96 53.62 -11.23
N CYS A 13 8.75 53.81 -10.17
CA CYS A 13 10.13 54.26 -10.30
C CYS A 13 11.01 53.24 -11.02
N ARG A 14 10.78 51.93 -10.81
CA ARG A 14 11.56 50.88 -11.48
C ARG A 14 11.24 50.78 -12.98
N LYS A 15 9.95 50.81 -13.36
CA LYS A 15 9.55 50.83 -14.78
C LYS A 15 10.16 52.01 -15.52
N GLN A 16 10.25 53.16 -14.88
CA GLN A 16 10.85 54.37 -15.44
C GLN A 16 12.38 54.44 -15.27
N LYS A 17 13.02 53.43 -14.66
CA LYS A 17 14.46 53.39 -14.32
C LYS A 17 14.93 54.65 -13.56
N LYS A 18 14.11 55.15 -12.64
CA LYS A 18 14.42 56.32 -11.78
C LYS A 18 14.61 55.90 -10.32
N LYS A 19 15.45 56.64 -9.59
CA LYS A 19 15.76 56.38 -8.18
C LYS A 19 14.49 56.54 -7.31
N CYS A 20 14.28 55.59 -6.41
CA CYS A 20 13.17 55.59 -5.46
C CYS A 20 13.73 55.81 -4.04
N ASP A 21 13.20 56.80 -3.33
CA ASP A 21 13.53 57.17 -1.96
C ASP A 21 12.88 56.27 -0.89
N GLN A 22 12.00 55.36 -1.31
CA GLN A 22 11.40 54.30 -0.46
C GLN A 22 10.53 54.81 0.71
N ALA A 23 10.15 56.10 0.70
CA ALA A 23 9.22 56.65 1.70
C ALA A 23 7.85 55.94 1.65
N LYS A 24 7.17 55.94 2.81
CA LYS A 24 5.82 55.38 3.01
C LYS A 24 4.86 56.52 3.41
N PRO A 25 3.60 56.51 2.97
CA PRO A 25 2.93 55.47 2.18
C PRO A 25 3.27 55.52 0.67
N ALA A 26 3.82 56.62 0.18
CA ALA A 26 4.29 56.78 -1.20
C ALA A 26 5.66 57.44 -1.23
N CYS A 27 6.48 57.09 -2.22
CA CYS A 27 7.79 57.71 -2.44
C CYS A 27 7.63 59.15 -2.95
N SER A 28 8.57 60.05 -2.64
CA SER A 28 8.44 61.50 -2.90
C SER A 28 8.18 61.82 -4.38
N ARG A 29 8.74 61.02 -5.29
CA ARG A 29 8.51 61.15 -6.73
C ARG A 29 7.08 60.76 -7.13
N CYS A 30 6.58 59.65 -6.61
CA CYS A 30 5.22 59.21 -6.92
C CYS A 30 4.17 60.14 -6.32
N ALA A 31 4.44 60.67 -5.11
CA ALA A 31 3.58 61.67 -4.48
C ALA A 31 3.53 62.97 -5.30
N ARG A 32 4.69 63.51 -5.74
CA ARG A 32 4.74 64.74 -6.54
C ARG A 32 4.11 64.59 -7.93
N LEU A 33 4.26 63.43 -8.55
CA LEU A 33 3.71 63.15 -9.88
C LEU A 33 2.26 62.62 -9.82
N ASN A 34 1.69 62.51 -8.63
CA ASN A 34 0.37 61.95 -8.38
C ASN A 34 0.13 60.60 -9.09
N ILE A 35 1.10 59.69 -9.02
CA ILE A 35 1.01 58.34 -9.61
C ILE A 35 1.01 57.26 -8.51
N PRO A 36 0.35 56.10 -8.75
CA PRO A 36 0.28 55.01 -7.76
C PRO A 36 1.66 54.46 -7.36
N CYS A 37 1.96 54.48 -6.06
CA CYS A 37 3.24 54.00 -5.51
C CYS A 37 3.11 52.58 -4.93
N ILE A 38 3.26 51.57 -5.78
CA ILE A 38 3.07 50.17 -5.37
C ILE A 38 4.40 49.54 -4.95
N GLY A 39 4.46 49.04 -3.72
CA GLY A 39 5.58 48.23 -3.22
C GLY A 39 6.84 49.00 -2.84
N SER A 40 6.73 50.28 -2.47
CA SER A 40 7.84 51.07 -1.91
C SER A 40 8.46 50.35 -0.69
N GLY A 41 9.76 50.05 -0.74
CA GLY A 41 10.49 49.41 0.35
C GLY A 41 10.28 47.89 0.49
N LYS A 42 9.48 47.24 -0.38
CA LYS A 42 9.25 45.79 -0.33
C LYS A 42 10.29 45.03 -1.18
N GLN A 43 10.93 44.02 -0.58
CA GLN A 43 11.83 43.11 -1.30
C GLN A 43 11.00 42.13 -2.13
N ARG A 44 11.38 41.92 -3.40
CA ARG A 44 10.69 41.01 -4.31
C ARG A 44 11.58 39.82 -4.66
N TYR A 45 11.00 38.63 -4.64
CA TYR A 45 11.66 37.40 -5.03
C TYR A 45 11.20 37.02 -6.45
N LYS A 46 12.13 36.56 -7.29
CA LYS A 46 11.83 35.95 -8.58
C LYS A 46 12.19 34.47 -8.49
N PHE A 47 11.20 33.60 -8.55
CA PHE A 47 11.44 32.17 -8.72
C PHE A 47 11.96 31.94 -10.14
N LYS A 48 13.15 31.34 -10.25
CA LYS A 48 13.64 30.79 -11.52
C LYS A 48 13.34 29.29 -11.51
N VAL A 49 12.59 28.83 -12.50
CA VAL A 49 12.48 27.40 -12.79
C VAL A 49 13.83 26.97 -13.37
N GLN A 50 14.49 26.01 -12.73
CA GLN A 50 15.75 25.45 -13.21
C GLN A 50 15.42 24.35 -14.21
N THR A 51 15.33 24.69 -15.49
CA THR A 51 15.36 23.70 -16.56
C THR A 51 16.79 23.17 -16.66
N LEU A 52 16.99 21.87 -16.53
CA LEU A 52 18.28 21.24 -16.79
C LEU A 52 18.54 21.34 -18.30
N GLU A 53 19.40 22.28 -18.70
CA GLU A 53 19.82 22.47 -20.09
C GLU A 53 20.88 21.41 -20.45
N ILE A 54 20.52 20.49 -21.35
CA ILE A 54 21.49 19.80 -22.22
C ILE A 54 21.77 20.79 -23.36
N GLY A 55 23.04 21.15 -23.54
CA GLY A 55 23.48 22.39 -24.16
C GLY A 55 23.05 22.67 -25.60
N SER A 56 22.73 23.94 -25.87
CA SER A 56 23.38 24.77 -26.90
C SER A 56 22.75 26.17 -26.91
N ASP A 57 23.61 27.17 -26.75
CA ASP A 57 23.53 28.59 -27.12
C ASP A 57 22.17 29.33 -27.23
N SER A 58 21.91 30.12 -26.19
CA SER A 58 21.47 31.54 -26.23
C SER A 58 20.44 31.99 -27.28
N VAL A 59 19.15 32.02 -26.91
CA VAL A 59 18.19 33.05 -27.39
C VAL A 59 17.16 33.37 -26.28
N SER A 60 17.04 34.63 -25.89
CA SER A 60 15.96 35.13 -25.00
C SER A 60 14.70 35.46 -25.83
N PRO A 61 13.48 35.04 -25.44
CA PRO A 61 12.28 35.45 -26.15
C PRO A 61 11.85 36.85 -25.70
N GLN A 62 11.79 37.80 -26.65
CA GLN A 62 11.07 39.06 -26.47
C GLN A 62 9.57 38.84 -26.72
N ILE A 63 8.76 39.42 -25.84
CA ILE A 63 7.31 39.52 -25.96
C ILE A 63 7.03 40.76 -26.82
N VAL A 64 6.31 40.60 -27.92
CA VAL A 64 5.79 41.72 -28.72
C VAL A 64 4.29 41.50 -28.92
N ASP A 65 3.50 42.43 -28.39
CA ASP A 65 2.08 42.65 -28.70
C ASP A 65 1.97 43.45 -29.99
N THR A 66 1.04 43.12 -30.92
CA THR A 66 0.10 44.07 -31.58
C THR A 66 -0.78 43.43 -32.69
N ASP A 67 -1.91 44.09 -32.92
CA ASP A 67 -3.13 43.77 -33.68
C ASP A 67 -3.08 43.87 -35.24
N GLU A 68 -4.10 43.25 -35.85
CA GLU A 68 -4.87 43.53 -37.11
C GLU A 68 -4.25 43.60 -38.55
N ASP A 69 -4.94 42.85 -39.43
CA ASP A 69 -5.41 43.13 -40.81
C ASP A 69 -4.60 42.91 -42.14
N THR A 70 -5.17 41.98 -42.95
CA THR A 70 -5.55 42.09 -44.39
C THR A 70 -4.58 41.72 -45.56
N SER A 71 -4.97 40.62 -46.24
CA SER A 71 -4.94 40.25 -47.68
C SER A 71 -3.67 39.96 -48.52
N SER A 72 -3.64 38.71 -49.02
CA SER A 72 -3.50 38.26 -50.43
C SER A 72 -2.13 37.95 -51.10
N SER A 73 -2.15 36.78 -51.76
CA SER A 73 -1.41 36.29 -52.95
C SER A 73 -0.03 35.58 -52.82
N THR A 74 -0.15 34.25 -52.90
CA THR A 74 0.61 33.25 -53.69
C THR A 74 2.08 33.47 -54.07
N SER A 75 2.96 32.63 -53.53
CA SER A 75 3.98 31.91 -54.33
C SER A 75 4.56 30.74 -53.53
N GLN A 76 4.56 29.56 -54.14
CA GLN A 76 5.15 28.34 -53.64
C GLN A 76 6.68 28.48 -53.63
N SER A 77 7.30 28.32 -52.47
CA SER A 77 8.65 27.78 -52.40
C SER A 77 8.80 26.96 -51.11
N SER A 78 9.31 25.75 -51.30
CA SER A 78 9.56 24.73 -50.31
C SER A 78 10.69 25.13 -49.36
N SER A 79 10.35 25.40 -48.10
CA SER A 79 11.30 25.33 -46.97
C SER A 79 10.53 25.03 -45.69
N SER A 80 10.89 23.93 -45.05
CA SER A 80 10.31 23.43 -43.81
C SER A 80 10.41 24.48 -42.69
N PRO A 81 9.33 24.78 -41.93
CA PRO A 81 9.42 25.75 -40.85
C PRO A 81 10.18 25.14 -39.65
N PRO A 82 11.03 25.92 -38.96
CA PRO A 82 11.63 25.49 -37.70
C PRO A 82 10.51 25.25 -36.68
N GLY A 83 10.55 24.09 -36.03
CA GLY A 83 9.50 23.61 -35.14
C GLY A 83 9.19 24.60 -34.03
N PHE A 84 8.10 25.36 -34.21
CA PHE A 84 7.35 25.87 -33.07
C PHE A 84 6.93 24.65 -32.26
N GLN A 85 7.54 24.47 -31.09
CA GLN A 85 6.86 23.70 -30.05
C GLN A 85 5.56 24.45 -29.79
N VAL A 86 4.49 23.96 -30.40
CA VAL A 86 3.14 24.24 -29.96
C VAL A 86 3.17 23.93 -28.47
N LEU A 87 3.11 24.96 -27.63
CA LEU A 87 2.67 24.79 -26.26
C LEU A 87 1.26 24.24 -26.41
N VAL A 88 1.17 22.90 -26.46
CA VAL A 88 -0.09 22.20 -26.42
C VAL A 88 -0.68 22.61 -25.09
N ARG A 89 -1.58 23.59 -25.14
CA ARG A 89 -2.43 23.95 -24.03
C ARG A 89 -3.27 22.71 -23.81
N THR A 90 -2.78 21.79 -22.97
CA THR A 90 -3.52 20.60 -22.59
C THR A 90 -4.87 21.11 -22.11
N PRO A 91 -5.99 20.64 -22.67
CA PRO A 91 -7.31 21.09 -22.25
C PRO A 91 -7.38 20.98 -20.72
N ASN A 92 -7.61 22.09 -20.02
CA ASN A 92 -7.70 22.06 -18.56
C ASN A 92 -9.08 21.53 -18.16
N SER A 93 -9.29 20.22 -18.37
CA SER A 93 -10.44 19.49 -17.85
C SER A 93 -10.17 19.10 -16.39
N PRO A 94 -11.18 19.14 -15.50
CA PRO A 94 -11.05 18.60 -14.14
C PRO A 94 -10.44 17.19 -14.12
N THR A 95 -10.81 16.33 -15.09
CA THR A 95 -10.24 14.99 -15.24
C THR A 95 -8.73 15.04 -15.50
N ASN A 96 -8.24 15.94 -16.37
CA ASN A 96 -6.81 16.07 -16.67
C ASN A 96 -6.01 16.54 -15.45
N THR A 97 -6.58 17.41 -14.61
CA THR A 97 -5.95 17.81 -13.34
C THR A 97 -5.81 16.62 -12.39
N ILE A 98 -6.86 15.81 -12.24
CA ILE A 98 -6.84 14.59 -11.40
C ILE A 98 -5.81 13.60 -11.95
N THR A 99 -5.82 13.35 -13.26
CA THR A 99 -4.87 12.47 -13.95
C THR A 99 -3.43 12.87 -13.67
N ASN A 100 -3.07 14.14 -13.91
CA ASN A 100 -1.71 14.62 -13.70
C ASN A 100 -1.29 14.55 -12.22
N THR A 101 -2.22 14.87 -11.30
CA THR A 101 -1.95 14.79 -9.87
C THR A 101 -1.70 13.34 -9.46
N LEU A 102 -2.52 12.39 -9.93
CA LEU A 102 -2.36 10.97 -9.63
C LEU A 102 -1.08 10.39 -10.22
N ILE A 103 -0.74 10.72 -11.48
CA ILE A 103 0.53 10.32 -12.10
C ILE A 103 1.72 10.78 -11.24
N SER A 104 1.72 12.05 -10.80
CA SER A 104 2.78 12.55 -9.92
C SER A 104 2.94 11.77 -8.61
N ARG A 105 1.86 11.16 -8.11
CA ARG A 105 1.90 10.30 -6.91
C ARG A 105 2.40 8.89 -7.21
N LEU A 106 2.10 8.35 -8.40
CA LEU A 106 2.53 7.03 -8.85
C LEU A 106 4.03 7.00 -9.25
N GLU A 107 4.58 8.15 -9.62
CA GLU A 107 6.00 8.33 -9.99
C GLU A 107 6.93 8.56 -8.79
N ILE A 108 6.41 8.55 -7.56
CA ILE A 108 7.23 8.72 -6.35
C ILE A 108 8.29 7.60 -6.28
N THR A 109 9.56 8.01 -6.19
CA THR A 109 10.72 7.12 -6.07
C THR A 109 11.08 6.82 -4.62
N ASP A 110 10.69 7.69 -3.69
CA ASP A 110 10.83 7.46 -2.25
C ASP A 110 9.82 6.41 -1.78
N LEU A 111 10.33 5.22 -1.46
CA LEU A 111 9.49 4.07 -1.11
C LEU A 111 8.71 4.23 0.20
N ARG A 112 9.07 5.23 1.02
CA ARG A 112 8.31 5.60 2.22
C ARG A 112 6.91 6.11 1.90
N TYR A 113 6.73 6.66 0.70
CA TYR A 113 5.50 7.31 0.25
C TYR A 113 4.99 6.75 -1.10
N ASP A 114 5.54 5.62 -1.55
CA ASP A 114 5.10 4.93 -2.75
C ASP A 114 3.75 4.25 -2.49
N ILE A 115 2.70 4.83 -3.07
CA ILE A 115 1.31 4.39 -2.89
C ILE A 115 1.00 3.03 -3.51
N THR A 116 1.90 2.52 -4.35
CA THR A 116 1.72 1.23 -5.02
C THR A 116 1.81 0.04 -4.07
N CYS A 117 2.18 0.27 -2.79
CA CYS A 117 2.02 -0.73 -1.74
C CYS A 117 0.57 -1.21 -1.55
N TYR A 118 -0.43 -0.38 -1.93
CA TYR A 118 -1.84 -0.75 -1.88
C TYR A 118 -2.32 -1.52 -3.12
N GLY A 119 -1.45 -1.75 -4.10
CA GLY A 119 -1.73 -2.55 -5.30
C GLY A 119 -1.11 -1.95 -6.57
N ASP A 120 -0.53 -2.81 -7.40
CA ASP A 120 0.09 -2.40 -8.67
C ASP A 120 -0.94 -1.87 -9.68
N PHE A 121 -2.19 -2.33 -9.56
CA PHE A 121 -3.32 -1.91 -10.41
C PHE A 121 -3.55 -0.40 -10.40
N LEU A 122 -3.11 0.31 -9.35
CA LEU A 122 -3.20 1.78 -9.24
C LEU A 122 -2.56 2.49 -10.43
N ARG A 123 -1.54 1.88 -11.06
CA ARG A 123 -0.85 2.44 -12.25
C ARG A 123 -1.75 2.52 -13.49
N HIS A 124 -2.82 1.74 -13.54
CA HIS A 124 -3.77 1.75 -14.65
C HIS A 124 -4.90 2.77 -14.48
N ILE A 125 -5.08 3.33 -13.28
CA ILE A 125 -6.17 4.26 -12.98
C ILE A 125 -6.12 5.52 -13.87
N PRO A 126 -4.98 6.19 -14.09
CA PRO A 126 -4.92 7.38 -14.94
C PRO A 126 -5.57 7.21 -16.32
N ALA A 127 -5.40 6.04 -16.95
CA ALA A 127 -5.96 5.73 -18.28
C ALA A 127 -7.48 5.40 -18.25
N ARG A 128 -8.05 5.25 -17.06
CA ARG A 128 -9.47 4.92 -16.83
C ARG A 128 -10.30 6.09 -16.32
N LEU A 129 -9.66 7.21 -15.96
CA LEU A 129 -10.35 8.42 -15.53
C LEU A 129 -11.24 8.97 -16.66
N GLY A 130 -12.40 9.50 -16.30
CA GLY A 130 -13.45 9.96 -17.22
C GLY A 130 -14.47 8.87 -17.62
N ARG A 131 -14.28 7.61 -17.20
CA ARG A 131 -15.23 6.51 -17.50
C ARG A 131 -16.31 6.34 -16.44
N ASN A 132 -16.02 6.72 -15.20
CA ASN A 132 -16.91 6.51 -14.05
C ASN A 132 -16.70 7.63 -13.02
N GLU A 133 -17.78 8.33 -12.67
CA GLU A 133 -17.73 9.49 -11.75
C GLU A 133 -17.29 9.11 -10.33
N ALA A 134 -17.60 7.90 -9.86
CA ALA A 134 -17.15 7.43 -8.55
C ALA A 134 -15.65 7.16 -8.57
N LEU A 135 -15.12 6.57 -9.64
CA LEU A 135 -13.67 6.38 -9.78
C LEU A 135 -12.94 7.73 -9.82
N ASP A 136 -13.43 8.68 -10.62
CA ASP A 136 -12.80 9.99 -10.78
C ASP A 136 -12.72 10.76 -9.46
N THR A 137 -13.85 10.85 -8.76
CA THR A 137 -13.92 11.54 -7.46
C THR A 137 -13.13 10.83 -6.37
N SER A 138 -13.10 9.49 -6.38
CA SER A 138 -12.29 8.71 -5.41
C SER A 138 -10.80 8.82 -5.69
N ALA A 139 -10.39 8.87 -6.97
CA ALA A 139 -9.01 9.11 -7.35
C ALA A 139 -8.52 10.52 -6.97
N ASP A 140 -9.38 11.54 -7.10
CA ASP A 140 -9.08 12.91 -6.64
C ASP A 140 -8.94 12.98 -5.11
N ALA A 141 -9.84 12.31 -4.38
CA ALA A 141 -9.75 12.17 -2.93
C ALA A 141 -8.44 11.50 -2.52
N LEU A 142 -8.10 10.35 -3.12
CA LEU A 142 -6.85 9.64 -2.87
C LEU A 142 -5.64 10.52 -3.14
N ALA A 143 -5.54 11.11 -4.33
CA ALA A 143 -4.40 11.95 -4.69
C ALA A 143 -4.21 13.12 -3.72
N THR A 144 -5.31 13.69 -3.24
CA THR A 144 -5.29 14.80 -2.27
C THR A 144 -4.89 14.34 -0.89
N THR A 145 -5.47 13.26 -0.37
CA THR A 145 -5.11 12.66 0.94
C THR A 145 -3.63 12.28 0.96
N PHE A 146 -3.12 11.71 -0.12
CA PHE A 146 -1.72 11.29 -0.20
C PHE A 146 -0.74 12.46 -0.43
N SER A 147 -1.23 13.65 -0.82
CA SER A 147 -0.41 14.86 -0.88
C SER A 147 0.00 15.37 0.50
N THR A 148 -0.75 15.01 1.54
CA THR A 148 -0.53 15.46 2.91
C THR A 148 0.19 14.44 3.79
N LEU A 149 0.61 13.28 3.27
CA LEU A 149 1.27 12.22 4.07
C LEU A 149 2.58 12.63 4.76
N HIS A 150 3.26 13.64 4.22
CA HIS A 150 4.50 14.15 4.81
C HIS A 150 4.25 15.14 5.96
N ARG A 151 2.98 15.48 6.23
CA ARG A 151 2.59 16.35 7.34
C ARG A 151 2.53 15.54 8.64
N PRO A 152 2.63 16.23 9.80
CA PRO A 152 2.42 15.58 11.08
C PRO A 152 1.11 14.78 11.09
N GLN A 153 1.15 13.65 11.77
CA GLN A 153 0.03 12.72 11.83
C GLN A 153 -1.24 13.42 12.37
N GLY A 154 -2.39 13.07 11.81
CA GLY A 154 -3.66 13.72 12.12
C GLY A 154 -3.90 15.05 11.39
N TYR A 155 -2.94 15.54 10.60
CA TYR A 155 -3.18 16.68 9.71
C TYR A 155 -4.18 16.31 8.62
N GLN A 156 -5.37 16.90 8.69
CA GLN A 156 -6.41 16.77 7.68
C GLN A 156 -6.63 18.12 7.01
N SER A 157 -6.40 18.19 5.70
CA SER A 157 -6.80 19.38 4.97
C SER A 157 -8.32 19.38 4.77
N VAL A 158 -8.95 20.54 4.91
CA VAL A 158 -10.38 20.70 4.59
C VAL A 158 -10.67 20.25 3.16
N ASP A 159 -9.71 20.43 2.24
CA ASP A 159 -9.80 19.97 0.86
C ASP A 159 -9.87 18.43 0.75
N ALA A 160 -8.99 17.70 1.46
CA ALA A 160 -9.01 16.23 1.47
C ALA A 160 -10.34 15.69 2.01
N LEU A 161 -10.83 16.23 3.13
CA LEU A 161 -12.13 15.87 3.70
C LEU A 161 -13.28 16.18 2.74
N THR A 162 -13.25 17.34 2.08
CA THR A 162 -14.28 17.74 1.12
C THR A 162 -14.33 16.79 -0.07
N LYS A 163 -13.17 16.45 -0.64
CA LYS A 163 -13.06 15.52 -1.77
C LYS A 163 -13.45 14.10 -1.39
N TYR A 164 -13.10 13.65 -0.19
CA TYR A 164 -13.55 12.37 0.33
C TYR A 164 -15.08 12.29 0.47
N VAL A 165 -15.71 13.30 1.08
CA VAL A 165 -17.19 13.36 1.19
C VAL A 165 -17.83 13.41 -0.19
N ARG A 166 -17.22 14.12 -1.15
CA ARG A 166 -17.67 14.14 -2.55
C ARG A 166 -17.59 12.75 -3.18
N ALA A 167 -16.51 12.02 -2.96
CA ALA A 167 -16.33 10.67 -3.46
C ALA A 167 -17.37 9.70 -2.89
N LEU A 168 -17.66 9.76 -1.58
CA LEU A 168 -18.75 8.98 -0.96
C LEU A 168 -20.12 9.29 -1.58
N LYS A 169 -20.42 10.57 -1.82
CA LYS A 169 -21.68 10.98 -2.48
C LYS A 169 -21.77 10.42 -3.91
N SER A 170 -20.69 10.55 -4.68
CA SER A 170 -20.60 10.02 -6.05
C SER A 170 -20.78 8.51 -6.08
N LEU A 171 -20.08 7.80 -5.17
CA LEU A 171 -20.20 6.35 -5.04
C LEU A 171 -21.62 5.90 -4.72
N ARG A 172 -22.32 6.59 -3.80
CA ARG A 172 -23.73 6.29 -3.48
C ARG A 172 -24.65 6.44 -4.70
N VAL A 173 -24.44 7.46 -5.52
CA VAL A 173 -25.20 7.68 -6.76
C VAL A 173 -24.91 6.57 -7.77
N VAL A 174 -23.63 6.24 -7.98
CA VAL A 174 -23.21 5.17 -8.91
C VAL A 174 -23.71 3.80 -8.49
N LEU A 175 -23.72 3.49 -7.19
CA LEU A 175 -24.27 2.24 -6.66
C LEU A 175 -25.80 2.13 -6.82
N SER A 176 -26.51 3.25 -7.03
CA SER A 176 -27.95 3.25 -7.29
C SER A 176 -28.29 2.85 -8.74
N ASP A 177 -27.31 2.87 -9.65
CA ASP A 177 -27.45 2.42 -11.03
C ASP A 177 -27.02 0.93 -11.13
N PRO A 178 -27.95 0.00 -11.45
CA PRO A 178 -27.65 -1.43 -11.47
C PRO A 178 -26.52 -1.84 -12.43
N HIS A 179 -26.32 -1.10 -13.53
CA HIS A 179 -25.28 -1.40 -14.50
C HIS A 179 -23.94 -0.83 -14.05
N LYS A 180 -23.90 0.42 -13.61
CA LYS A 180 -22.64 1.03 -13.14
C LYS A 180 -22.16 0.40 -11.83
N ALA A 181 -23.06 -0.07 -10.97
CA ALA A 181 -22.71 -0.73 -9.71
C ALA A 181 -21.81 -1.96 -9.89
N ARG A 182 -21.86 -2.62 -11.06
CA ARG A 182 -21.12 -3.86 -11.35
C ARG A 182 -19.88 -3.66 -12.23
N THR A 183 -19.48 -2.42 -12.50
CA THR A 183 -18.29 -2.16 -13.29
C THR A 183 -17.02 -2.24 -12.44
N PRO A 184 -15.88 -2.64 -13.04
CA PRO A 184 -14.62 -2.69 -12.31
C PRO A 184 -14.18 -1.30 -11.80
N GLU A 185 -14.57 -0.23 -12.47
CA GLU A 185 -14.33 1.15 -12.00
C GLU A 185 -15.04 1.45 -10.68
N THR A 186 -16.26 0.95 -10.48
CA THR A 186 -17.01 1.14 -9.22
C THR A 186 -16.37 0.33 -8.10
N MET A 187 -15.95 -0.91 -8.36
CA MET A 187 -15.23 -1.71 -7.37
C MET A 187 -13.89 -1.03 -6.98
N CYS A 188 -13.16 -0.50 -7.96
CA CYS A 188 -11.96 0.28 -7.74
C CYS A 188 -12.25 1.51 -6.86
N ALA A 189 -13.30 2.28 -7.16
CA ALA A 189 -13.70 3.44 -6.38
C ALA A 189 -13.94 3.10 -4.90
N VAL A 190 -14.64 1.99 -4.61
CA VAL A 190 -14.87 1.51 -3.23
C VAL A 190 -13.56 1.25 -2.51
N TYR A 191 -12.61 0.59 -3.16
CA TYR A 191 -11.30 0.32 -2.57
C TYR A 191 -10.45 1.59 -2.40
N LEU A 192 -10.49 2.54 -3.34
CA LEU A 192 -9.82 3.83 -3.16
C LEU A 192 -10.38 4.61 -1.96
N ILE A 193 -11.69 4.56 -1.74
CA ILE A 193 -12.35 5.10 -0.55
C ILE A 193 -11.86 4.38 0.71
N MET A 194 -11.77 3.05 0.69
CA MET A 194 -11.19 2.28 1.78
C MET A 194 -9.75 2.70 2.09
N ILE A 195 -8.90 2.90 1.08
CA ILE A 195 -7.52 3.39 1.30
C ILE A 195 -7.52 4.81 1.87
N CYS A 196 -8.42 5.67 1.38
CA CYS A 196 -8.64 7.00 1.94
C CYS A 196 -9.17 6.95 3.38
N GLN A 197 -9.54 5.76 3.88
CA GLN A 197 -9.93 5.42 5.24
C GLN A 197 -8.95 4.39 5.87
N VAL A 198 -7.72 4.76 6.25
CA VAL A 198 -6.68 4.05 7.08
C VAL A 198 -5.88 5.01 8.06
N GLY A 199 -6.49 5.94 8.83
CA GLY A 199 -5.76 7.03 9.55
C GLY A 199 -6.55 8.28 10.08
N VAL A 200 -7.40 8.20 11.10
CA VAL A 200 -7.73 9.33 11.98
C VAL A 200 -7.96 8.76 13.39
N PRO A 201 -7.39 9.37 14.43
CA PRO A 201 -7.78 9.12 15.81
C PRO A 201 -9.05 9.91 16.15
N LEU A 202 -10.05 9.26 16.74
CA LEU A 202 -11.00 9.96 17.61
C LEU A 202 -10.81 9.44 19.03
N GLN A 203 -10.21 10.28 19.88
CA GLN A 203 -10.32 10.11 21.32
C GLN A 203 -11.77 10.38 21.71
N ALA A 204 -12.52 9.33 22.06
CA ALA A 204 -13.41 9.27 23.24
C ALA A 204 -14.45 8.14 23.08
N TYR A 205 -14.37 7.17 24.01
CA TYR A 205 -15.33 6.09 24.31
C TYR A 205 -15.44 4.94 23.31
N GLY A 206 -15.11 3.72 23.77
CA GLY A 206 -15.61 2.50 23.13
C GLY A 206 -14.67 1.31 23.25
N PHE A 207 -15.08 0.30 24.00
CA PHE A 207 -14.33 -0.92 24.26
C PHE A 207 -14.78 -1.98 23.23
N LEU A 208 -13.82 -2.56 22.48
CA LEU A 208 -13.96 -3.76 21.62
C LEU A 208 -14.87 -3.65 20.38
N ALA A 209 -14.32 -3.26 19.22
CA ALA A 209 -14.84 -3.66 17.91
C ALA A 209 -13.80 -3.50 16.76
N ASN A 210 -13.41 -4.64 16.17
CA ASN A 210 -13.02 -4.85 14.77
C ASN A 210 -11.70 -4.24 14.24
N ALA A 211 -10.79 -5.13 13.85
CA ALA A 211 -9.48 -4.85 13.24
C ALA A 211 -9.53 -4.39 11.77
N SER A 212 -10.53 -3.58 11.39
CA SER A 212 -10.64 -2.96 10.07
C SER A 212 -11.23 -1.55 10.19
N GLN A 213 -10.45 -0.62 10.75
CA GLN A 213 -10.89 0.76 10.93
C GLN A 213 -9.97 1.80 10.32
N GLY A 214 -10.60 2.85 9.81
CA GLY A 214 -10.08 3.70 8.77
C GLY A 214 -10.03 5.20 9.04
N TRP A 215 -9.28 5.93 8.20
CA TRP A 215 -8.95 7.37 8.18
C TRP A 215 -10.18 8.25 8.33
N LEU A 216 -11.39 7.83 7.98
CA LEU A 216 -12.53 8.76 7.92
C LEU A 216 -13.85 8.12 8.42
N GLY A 217 -13.80 6.98 9.11
CA GLY A 217 -14.97 6.30 9.69
C GLY A 217 -15.08 6.51 11.20
N ARG A 218 -16.31 6.58 11.73
CA ARG A 218 -16.60 6.61 13.18
C ARG A 218 -16.75 5.18 13.72
N GLU A 219 -16.42 4.99 15.00
CA GLU A 219 -16.58 3.73 15.76
C GLU A 219 -18.06 3.37 16.04
N ASP A 220 -19.00 4.29 15.87
CA ASP A 220 -20.39 4.15 16.35
C ASP A 220 -21.41 3.56 15.36
N ASP A 221 -20.98 3.10 14.19
CA ASP A 221 -21.93 2.59 13.22
C ASP A 221 -22.12 1.07 13.36
N GLN A 222 -23.35 0.66 13.69
CA GLN A 222 -23.89 -0.69 13.48
C GLN A 222 -23.93 -1.07 11.98
N HIS A 223 -22.91 -0.72 11.20
CA HIS A 223 -22.89 -0.80 9.75
C HIS A 223 -21.82 -1.77 9.25
N THR A 224 -22.05 -2.25 8.03
CA THR A 224 -21.21 -3.17 7.27
C THR A 224 -19.75 -2.69 7.23
N SER A 225 -18.81 -3.55 7.62
CA SER A 225 -17.37 -3.21 7.55
C SER A 225 -16.91 -3.07 6.10
N HIS A 226 -15.79 -2.36 5.87
CA HIS A 226 -15.21 -2.26 4.52
C HIS A 226 -14.83 -3.63 3.95
N GLY A 227 -14.38 -4.56 4.80
CA GLY A 227 -14.11 -5.94 4.42
C GLY A 227 -15.38 -6.69 4.02
N GLU A 228 -16.50 -6.52 4.75
CA GLU A 228 -17.81 -7.06 4.35
C GLU A 228 -18.27 -6.49 3.00
N GLY A 229 -18.13 -5.18 2.78
CA GLY A 229 -18.47 -4.51 1.53
C GLY A 229 -17.64 -5.02 0.35
N LEU A 230 -16.32 -5.17 0.53
CA LEU A 230 -15.45 -5.75 -0.49
C LEU A 230 -15.78 -7.22 -0.77
N ALA A 231 -16.11 -8.01 0.25
CA ALA A 231 -16.51 -9.40 0.06
C ALA A 231 -17.78 -9.50 -0.79
N TYR A 232 -18.77 -8.64 -0.53
CA TYR A 232 -19.98 -8.54 -1.34
C TYR A 232 -19.66 -8.18 -2.80
N LEU A 233 -18.79 -7.19 -3.02
CA LEU A 233 -18.41 -6.75 -4.37
C LEU A 233 -17.60 -7.81 -5.12
N LEU A 234 -16.66 -8.50 -4.46
CA LEU A 234 -15.93 -9.61 -5.06
C LEU A 234 -16.85 -10.76 -5.44
N ARG A 235 -17.85 -11.05 -4.61
CA ARG A 235 -18.87 -12.06 -4.93
C ARG A 235 -19.72 -11.65 -6.13
N ALA A 236 -20.09 -10.37 -6.25
CA ALA A 236 -20.80 -9.85 -7.41
C ALA A 236 -19.92 -9.90 -8.67
N ALA A 237 -18.65 -9.50 -8.56
CA ALA A 237 -17.67 -9.54 -9.64
C ALA A 237 -17.41 -10.97 -10.16
N ALA A 238 -17.50 -11.98 -9.29
CA ALA A 238 -17.37 -13.38 -9.69
C ALA A 238 -18.42 -13.85 -10.71
N GLN A 239 -19.54 -13.13 -10.83
CA GLN A 239 -20.62 -13.42 -11.78
C GLN A 239 -20.46 -12.69 -13.12
N GLU A 240 -19.47 -11.80 -13.23
CA GLU A 240 -19.28 -10.92 -14.38
C GLU A 240 -18.08 -11.39 -15.23
N ASN A 241 -18.16 -11.21 -16.54
CA ASN A 241 -17.07 -11.58 -17.48
C ASN A 241 -16.05 -10.46 -17.62
N TRP A 242 -15.24 -10.25 -16.58
CA TRP A 242 -14.22 -9.20 -16.55
C TRP A 242 -13.00 -9.54 -17.42
N LYS A 243 -12.40 -8.48 -17.99
CA LYS A 243 -11.25 -8.61 -18.89
C LYS A 243 -9.95 -8.86 -18.11
N ALA A 244 -8.93 -9.29 -18.85
CA ALA A 244 -7.60 -9.53 -18.34
C ALA A 244 -6.85 -8.24 -17.96
N GLY A 245 -5.89 -8.34 -17.03
CA GLY A 245 -5.00 -7.23 -16.64
C GLY A 245 -5.47 -6.51 -15.38
N PHE A 246 -5.89 -5.24 -15.51
CA PHE A 246 -6.30 -4.37 -14.39
C PHE A 246 -7.29 -5.05 -13.46
N GLU A 247 -8.34 -5.66 -14.00
CA GLU A 247 -9.40 -6.30 -13.24
C GLU A 247 -8.85 -7.49 -12.44
N THR A 248 -7.86 -8.20 -12.99
CA THR A 248 -7.23 -9.35 -12.33
C THR A 248 -6.30 -8.91 -11.20
N GLU A 249 -5.46 -7.90 -11.44
CA GLU A 249 -4.62 -7.33 -10.39
C GLU A 249 -5.47 -6.76 -9.25
N MET A 250 -6.52 -6.02 -9.60
CA MET A 250 -7.47 -5.44 -8.65
C MET A 250 -8.15 -6.51 -7.79
N VAL A 251 -8.74 -7.54 -8.41
CA VAL A 251 -9.42 -8.62 -7.69
C VAL A 251 -8.47 -9.35 -6.75
N LEU A 252 -7.26 -9.71 -7.22
CA LEU A 252 -6.26 -10.39 -6.39
C LEU A 252 -5.83 -9.53 -5.20
N THR A 253 -5.64 -8.22 -5.41
CA THR A 253 -5.36 -7.29 -4.31
C THR A 253 -6.50 -7.23 -3.29
N PHE A 254 -7.76 -7.22 -3.74
CA PHE A 254 -8.91 -7.07 -2.85
C PHE A 254 -9.23 -8.35 -2.07
N CYS A 255 -8.78 -9.52 -2.57
CA CYS A 255 -8.86 -10.77 -1.81
C CYS A 255 -8.12 -10.68 -0.47
N VAL A 256 -6.99 -9.99 -0.39
CA VAL A 256 -6.16 -9.93 0.83
C VAL A 256 -6.93 -9.34 2.04
N PRO A 257 -7.50 -8.12 1.96
CA PRO A 257 -8.28 -7.59 3.09
C PRO A 257 -9.54 -8.41 3.39
N VAL A 258 -10.16 -9.05 2.38
CA VAL A 258 -11.33 -9.92 2.60
C VAL A 258 -10.95 -11.22 3.33
N ILE A 259 -9.78 -11.79 3.02
CA ILE A 259 -9.22 -12.93 3.75
C ILE A 259 -8.96 -12.53 5.20
N ILE A 260 -8.29 -11.39 5.44
CA ILE A 260 -8.00 -10.91 6.80
C ILE A 260 -9.29 -10.66 7.58
N GLU A 261 -10.28 -10.01 6.98
CA GLU A 261 -11.59 -9.76 7.61
C GLU A 261 -12.29 -11.07 7.98
N SER A 262 -12.24 -12.09 7.11
CA SER A 262 -12.88 -13.40 7.37
C SER A 262 -12.27 -14.19 8.54
N ILE A 263 -11.08 -13.80 9.03
CA ILE A 263 -10.50 -14.40 10.24
C ILE A 263 -11.29 -13.96 11.48
N THR A 264 -11.65 -12.68 11.56
CA THR A 264 -12.23 -12.07 12.76
C THR A 264 -13.75 -11.86 12.67
N ASN A 265 -14.28 -11.80 11.44
CA ASN A 265 -15.69 -11.50 11.20
C ASN A 265 -16.43 -12.72 10.62
N PRO A 266 -17.30 -13.38 11.42
CA PRO A 266 -18.02 -14.57 10.97
C PRO A 266 -19.05 -14.31 9.86
N LYS A 267 -19.41 -13.04 9.59
CA LYS A 267 -20.29 -12.68 8.47
C LYS A 267 -19.59 -12.79 7.12
N VAL A 268 -18.26 -12.72 7.09
CA VAL A 268 -17.46 -12.84 5.86
C VAL A 268 -16.98 -14.29 5.73
N ARG A 269 -17.67 -15.06 4.88
CA ARG A 269 -17.33 -16.48 4.64
C ARG A 269 -16.82 -16.71 3.22
N LEU A 270 -15.62 -17.27 3.13
CA LEU A 270 -14.96 -17.66 1.87
C LEU A 270 -15.46 -19.05 1.39
N ASP A 271 -16.77 -19.18 1.19
CA ASP A 271 -17.36 -20.43 0.69
C ASP A 271 -17.05 -20.63 -0.82
N LYS A 272 -17.75 -21.57 -1.47
CA LYS A 272 -17.53 -21.97 -2.88
C LYS A 272 -17.33 -20.81 -3.87
N TRP A 273 -18.08 -19.72 -3.71
CA TRP A 273 -18.00 -18.54 -4.58
C TRP A 273 -16.59 -17.96 -4.71
N PHE A 274 -15.80 -17.98 -3.63
CA PHE A 274 -14.45 -17.40 -3.60
C PHE A 274 -13.48 -18.25 -4.42
N TRP A 275 -13.58 -19.57 -4.28
CA TRP A 275 -12.76 -20.52 -5.00
C TRP A 275 -13.10 -20.58 -6.49
N ASP A 276 -14.40 -20.60 -6.82
CA ASP A 276 -14.90 -20.55 -8.19
C ASP A 276 -14.41 -19.25 -8.89
N MET A 277 -14.43 -18.13 -8.17
CA MET A 277 -13.92 -16.84 -8.65
C MET A 277 -12.42 -16.90 -8.97
N LEU A 278 -11.58 -17.40 -8.05
CA LEU A 278 -10.14 -17.54 -8.29
C LEU A 278 -9.83 -18.44 -9.50
N ASP A 279 -10.60 -19.52 -9.68
CA ASP A 279 -10.45 -20.41 -10.83
C ASP A 279 -10.88 -19.74 -12.14
N ASN A 280 -11.98 -18.98 -12.12
CA ASN A 280 -12.46 -18.24 -13.30
C ASN A 280 -11.47 -17.16 -13.75
N PHE A 281 -10.89 -16.40 -12.82
CA PHE A 281 -9.86 -15.40 -13.16
C PHE A 281 -8.58 -16.06 -13.69
N ARG A 282 -8.18 -17.21 -13.14
CA ARG A 282 -7.05 -18.00 -13.65
C ARG A 282 -7.31 -18.51 -15.08
N ARG A 283 -8.52 -18.96 -15.38
CA ARG A 283 -8.89 -19.46 -16.72
C ARG A 283 -9.04 -18.33 -17.75
N SER A 284 -9.60 -17.20 -17.34
CA SER A 284 -9.85 -16.03 -18.21
C SER A 284 -8.57 -15.25 -18.51
N ASN A 285 -7.54 -15.43 -17.68
CA ASN A 285 -6.19 -14.92 -17.88
C ASN A 285 -5.21 -16.08 -18.07
N PRO A 286 -5.34 -16.89 -19.14
CA PRO A 286 -4.30 -17.86 -19.42
C PRO A 286 -3.00 -17.06 -19.63
N PRO A 287 -1.86 -17.52 -19.08
CA PRO A 287 -0.58 -16.88 -19.37
C PRO A 287 -0.45 -16.76 -20.88
N THR A 288 -0.21 -15.55 -21.36
CA THR A 288 -0.21 -15.16 -22.77
C THR A 288 0.53 -16.22 -23.59
N SER A 289 -0.11 -16.74 -24.64
CA SER A 289 0.52 -17.66 -25.62
C SER A 289 1.57 -16.98 -26.52
N THR A 290 1.98 -15.76 -26.16
CA THR A 290 3.05 -15.04 -26.84
C THR A 290 4.39 -15.58 -26.36
N ALA A 291 5.42 -15.51 -27.21
CA ALA A 291 6.78 -15.93 -26.85
C ALA A 291 7.32 -15.21 -25.59
N GLU A 292 6.86 -13.98 -25.33
CA GLU A 292 7.13 -13.20 -24.12
C GLU A 292 6.36 -13.74 -22.89
N GLY A 293 5.11 -14.18 -23.05
CA GLY A 293 4.34 -14.84 -22.01
C GLY A 293 4.90 -16.21 -21.64
N HIS A 294 5.45 -16.96 -22.61
CA HIS A 294 6.19 -18.20 -22.35
C HIS A 294 7.54 -17.95 -21.65
N ARG A 295 8.26 -16.87 -21.98
CA ARG A 295 9.47 -16.46 -21.22
C ARG A 295 9.14 -16.00 -19.81
N ALA A 296 8.09 -15.18 -19.62
CA ALA A 296 7.63 -14.77 -18.30
C ALA A 296 7.13 -15.96 -17.46
N ARG A 297 6.47 -16.94 -18.09
CA ARG A 297 6.08 -18.21 -17.46
C ARG A 297 7.28 -19.06 -17.09
N ASN A 298 8.21 -19.30 -18.00
CA ASN A 298 9.42 -20.06 -17.69
C ASN A 298 10.27 -19.35 -16.63
N VAL A 299 10.31 -18.02 -16.60
CA VAL A 299 10.94 -17.29 -15.50
C VAL A 299 10.12 -17.47 -14.22
N ARG A 300 8.79 -17.34 -14.20
CA ARG A 300 7.98 -17.44 -12.96
C ARG A 300 7.84 -18.88 -12.42
N GLU A 301 7.89 -19.89 -13.30
CA GLU A 301 7.90 -21.32 -12.98
C GLU A 301 9.32 -21.82 -12.67
N ASN A 302 10.36 -21.44 -13.43
CA ASN A 302 11.75 -21.83 -13.16
C ASN A 302 12.43 -20.97 -12.07
N SER A 303 11.88 -19.81 -11.69
CA SER A 303 12.38 -19.04 -10.51
C SER A 303 11.96 -19.66 -9.19
N GLY A 304 11.14 -20.73 -9.20
CA GLY A 304 10.55 -21.31 -8.00
C GLY A 304 9.80 -20.24 -7.20
N GLY A 305 8.56 -19.94 -7.56
CA GLY A 305 7.74 -19.04 -6.75
C GLY A 305 7.66 -19.48 -5.28
N ILE A 306 7.01 -18.67 -4.45
CA ILE A 306 6.73 -18.99 -3.04
C ILE A 306 5.28 -19.53 -2.97
N PRO A 307 5.06 -20.86 -3.05
CA PRO A 307 3.75 -21.48 -2.92
C PRO A 307 2.88 -20.89 -1.80
N SER A 308 3.42 -20.68 -0.60
CA SER A 308 2.65 -20.24 0.56
C SER A 308 2.00 -18.87 0.39
N LEU A 309 2.57 -18.00 -0.46
CA LEU A 309 2.01 -16.67 -0.77
C LEU A 309 1.00 -16.67 -1.93
N ARG A 310 0.69 -17.83 -2.52
CA ARG A 310 -0.36 -17.92 -3.53
C ARG A 310 -1.72 -17.65 -2.89
N MET A 311 -2.58 -16.87 -3.55
CA MET A 311 -3.91 -16.49 -3.04
C MET A 311 -4.75 -17.69 -2.59
N ARG A 312 -4.64 -18.84 -3.27
CA ARG A 312 -5.34 -20.06 -2.87
C ARG A 312 -4.93 -20.55 -1.48
N ASN A 313 -3.65 -20.47 -1.14
CA ASN A 313 -3.15 -20.89 0.17
C ASN A 313 -3.48 -19.85 1.24
N LEU A 314 -3.39 -18.55 0.93
CA LEU A 314 -3.82 -17.48 1.84
C LEU A 314 -5.31 -17.59 2.20
N GLY A 315 -6.15 -17.94 1.22
CA GLY A 315 -7.59 -18.12 1.43
C GLY A 315 -7.97 -19.29 2.35
N MET A 316 -7.04 -20.21 2.65
CA MET A 316 -7.28 -21.32 3.59
C MET A 316 -7.06 -20.92 5.06
N LEU A 317 -6.30 -19.85 5.32
CA LEU A 317 -5.94 -19.41 6.67
C LEU A 317 -7.17 -19.16 7.57
N PRO A 318 -8.27 -18.55 7.11
CA PRO A 318 -9.46 -18.35 7.95
C PRO A 318 -10.04 -19.67 8.45
N ASP A 319 -10.13 -20.70 7.61
CA ASP A 319 -10.63 -22.01 8.02
C ASP A 319 -9.63 -22.75 8.93
N PHE A 320 -8.32 -22.59 8.70
CA PHE A 320 -7.30 -23.13 9.62
C PHE A 320 -7.41 -22.54 11.03
N ILE A 321 -7.71 -21.25 11.15
CA ILE A 321 -7.83 -20.57 12.44
C ILE A 321 -9.20 -20.84 13.10
N ASN A 322 -10.28 -20.85 12.31
CA ASN A 322 -11.64 -20.93 12.85
C ASN A 322 -12.16 -22.36 12.99
N LYS A 323 -11.65 -23.32 12.22
CA LYS A 323 -12.03 -24.74 12.23
C LYS A 323 -10.81 -25.68 12.12
N PRO A 324 -9.77 -25.51 12.96
CA PRO A 324 -8.52 -26.26 12.86
C PRO A 324 -8.72 -27.78 12.89
N GLU A 325 -9.67 -28.27 13.70
CA GLU A 325 -9.96 -29.70 13.83
C GLU A 325 -10.35 -30.39 12.51
N MET A 326 -10.98 -29.65 11.59
CA MET A 326 -11.41 -30.18 10.29
C MET A 326 -10.28 -30.18 9.24
N HIS A 327 -9.16 -29.51 9.53
CA HIS A 327 -8.11 -29.22 8.57
C HIS A 327 -6.71 -29.61 9.08
N ARG A 328 -6.62 -30.54 10.04
CA ARG A 328 -5.36 -30.90 10.69
C ARG A 328 -4.28 -31.31 9.67
N THR A 329 -4.61 -32.18 8.72
CA THR A 329 -3.66 -32.65 7.70
C THR A 329 -3.20 -31.49 6.80
N GLU A 330 -4.11 -30.62 6.39
CA GLU A 330 -3.77 -29.46 5.56
C GLU A 330 -2.93 -28.44 6.30
N ILE A 331 -3.15 -28.25 7.61
CA ILE A 331 -2.32 -27.39 8.48
C ILE A 331 -0.90 -27.95 8.57
N ILE A 332 -0.74 -29.26 8.78
CA ILE A 332 0.58 -29.92 8.80
C ILE A 332 1.29 -29.74 7.46
N CYS A 333 0.60 -29.98 6.34
CA CYS A 333 1.17 -29.77 5.01
C CYS A 333 1.53 -28.30 4.75
N ALA A 334 0.70 -27.36 5.21
CA ALA A 334 0.98 -25.93 5.11
C ALA A 334 2.21 -25.55 5.94
N TYR A 335 2.37 -26.11 7.14
CA TYR A 335 3.53 -25.87 8.00
C TYR A 335 4.84 -26.29 7.32
N HIS A 336 4.92 -27.52 6.81
CA HIS A 336 6.12 -27.99 6.11
C HIS A 336 6.44 -27.16 4.86
N ARG A 337 5.41 -26.76 4.10
CA ARG A 337 5.59 -25.87 2.95
C ARG A 337 6.10 -24.49 3.36
N LEU A 338 5.55 -23.91 4.42
CA LEU A 338 5.97 -22.62 4.95
C LEU A 338 7.43 -22.66 5.39
N ARG A 339 7.90 -23.75 6.01
CA ARG A 339 9.30 -23.91 6.39
C ARG A 339 10.25 -23.86 5.19
N LEU A 340 9.94 -24.59 4.12
CA LEU A 340 10.75 -24.57 2.89
C LEU A 340 10.73 -23.19 2.23
N ASP A 341 9.57 -22.55 2.19
CA ASP A 341 9.40 -21.20 1.64
C ASP A 341 10.13 -20.14 2.49
N MET A 342 10.17 -20.32 3.81
CA MET A 342 10.90 -19.44 4.74
C MET A 342 12.40 -19.52 4.53
N GLU A 343 12.97 -20.73 4.42
CA GLU A 343 14.40 -20.90 4.15
C GLU A 343 14.79 -20.23 2.82
N LYS A 344 13.98 -20.48 1.77
CA LYS A 344 14.17 -19.84 0.47
C LYS A 344 14.06 -18.31 0.57
N MET A 345 13.06 -17.78 1.27
CA MET A 345 12.87 -16.34 1.40
C MET A 345 14.00 -15.69 2.20
N SER A 346 14.47 -16.32 3.27
CA SER A 346 15.60 -15.82 4.07
C SER A 346 16.86 -15.67 3.21
N GLN A 347 17.17 -16.66 2.37
CA GLN A 347 18.29 -16.57 1.40
C GLN A 347 18.10 -15.42 0.39
N ILE A 348 16.89 -15.26 -0.14
CA ILE A 348 16.59 -14.16 -1.09
C ILE A 348 16.75 -12.80 -0.41
N VAL A 349 16.19 -12.63 0.79
CA VAL A 349 16.25 -11.38 1.57
C VAL A 349 17.69 -11.03 1.91
N GLN A 350 18.53 -12.00 2.28
CA GLN A 350 19.96 -11.80 2.48
C GLN A 350 20.66 -11.35 1.18
N ALA A 351 20.33 -11.96 0.04
CA ALA A 351 20.92 -11.62 -1.26
C ALA A 351 20.51 -10.22 -1.77
N VAL A 352 19.30 -9.76 -1.45
CA VAL A 352 18.80 -8.41 -1.83
C VAL A 352 19.03 -7.35 -0.74
N SER A 353 19.67 -7.73 0.36
CA SER A 353 20.05 -6.79 1.41
C SER A 353 21.19 -5.89 0.93
N LEU A 354 21.02 -4.60 1.16
CA LEU A 354 21.92 -3.59 0.62
C LEU A 354 23.07 -3.33 1.60
N PRO A 355 24.34 -3.41 1.16
CA PRO A 355 25.48 -3.12 2.01
C PRO A 355 25.47 -1.66 2.49
N PRO A 356 25.94 -1.38 3.71
CA PRO A 356 26.13 -0.01 4.18
C PRO A 356 27.01 0.80 3.22
N GLY A 357 26.61 2.02 2.88
CA GLY A 357 27.37 2.91 1.99
C GLY A 357 27.22 2.64 0.49
N SER A 358 26.40 1.68 0.08
CA SER A 358 26.03 1.50 -1.33
C SER A 358 25.11 2.64 -1.83
N SER A 359 25.15 2.94 -3.13
CA SER A 359 24.25 3.85 -3.83
C SER A 359 23.23 3.07 -4.67
N PRO A 360 22.21 2.44 -4.04
CA PRO A 360 21.29 1.56 -4.74
C PRO A 360 20.42 2.35 -5.72
N THR A 361 20.12 1.72 -6.85
CA THR A 361 19.10 2.22 -7.78
C THR A 361 17.70 2.10 -7.17
N VAL A 362 16.75 2.91 -7.64
CA VAL A 362 15.33 2.81 -7.22
C VAL A 362 14.77 1.41 -7.46
N MET A 363 15.18 0.74 -8.54
CA MET A 363 14.76 -0.63 -8.83
C MET A 363 15.25 -1.62 -7.77
N GLN A 364 16.52 -1.52 -7.35
CA GLN A 364 17.07 -2.36 -6.28
C GLN A 364 16.34 -2.12 -4.95
N LEU A 365 16.04 -0.87 -4.62
CA LEU A 365 15.26 -0.54 -3.42
C LEU A 365 13.84 -1.15 -3.49
N ARG A 366 13.17 -1.05 -4.64
CA ARG A 366 11.82 -1.61 -4.84
C ARG A 366 11.83 -3.13 -4.70
N LEU A 367 12.83 -3.78 -5.28
CA LEU A 367 13.02 -5.22 -5.21
C LEU A 367 13.26 -5.66 -3.75
N SER A 368 14.18 -4.98 -3.05
CA SER A 368 14.49 -5.24 -1.64
C SER A 368 13.23 -5.11 -0.77
N ARG A 369 12.53 -3.97 -0.85
CA ARG A 369 11.25 -3.75 -0.12
C ARG A 369 10.22 -4.84 -0.42
N SER A 370 10.07 -5.24 -1.68
CA SER A 370 9.09 -6.26 -2.09
C SER A 370 9.36 -7.60 -1.41
N TYR A 371 10.61 -8.07 -1.42
CA TYR A 371 10.99 -9.31 -0.75
C TYR A 371 10.90 -9.22 0.77
N TYR A 372 11.28 -8.11 1.38
CA TYR A 372 11.06 -7.89 2.81
C TYR A 372 9.55 -7.90 3.16
N SER A 373 8.69 -7.37 2.29
CA SER A 373 7.24 -7.41 2.49
C SER A 373 6.70 -8.83 2.40
N ALA A 374 7.12 -9.60 1.39
CA ALA A 374 6.78 -11.00 1.24
C ALA A 374 7.27 -11.83 2.44
N TYR A 375 8.47 -11.55 2.94
CA TYR A 375 9.05 -12.20 4.11
C TYR A 375 8.27 -11.90 5.39
N SER A 376 7.85 -10.64 5.60
CA SER A 376 6.98 -10.27 6.71
C SER A 376 5.66 -11.04 6.72
N VAL A 377 5.03 -11.18 5.55
CA VAL A 377 3.78 -11.95 5.40
C VAL A 377 4.01 -13.44 5.68
N LEU A 378 5.12 -14.02 5.20
CA LEU A 378 5.46 -15.41 5.51
C LEU A 378 5.69 -15.64 6.99
N LEU A 379 6.45 -14.75 7.66
CA LEU A 379 6.69 -14.79 9.10
C LEU A 379 5.38 -14.72 9.90
N CYS A 380 4.47 -13.84 9.49
CA CYS A 380 3.13 -13.74 10.08
C CYS A 380 2.39 -15.07 9.99
N ILE A 381 2.35 -15.68 8.80
CA ILE A 381 1.63 -16.93 8.57
C ILE A 381 2.30 -18.09 9.33
N ILE A 382 3.62 -18.23 9.26
CA ILE A 382 4.32 -19.36 9.90
C ILE A 382 4.19 -19.31 11.42
N ILE A 383 4.15 -18.13 12.05
CA ILE A 383 3.89 -18.00 13.49
C ILE A 383 2.47 -18.48 13.81
N ILE A 384 1.45 -18.06 13.05
CA ILE A 384 0.07 -18.53 13.25
C ILE A 384 0.00 -20.06 13.12
N ILE A 385 0.57 -20.62 12.05
CA ILE A 385 0.53 -22.07 11.81
C ILE A 385 1.36 -22.83 12.86
N ASN A 386 2.51 -22.32 13.27
CA ASN A 386 3.31 -22.92 14.35
C ASN A 386 2.52 -22.97 15.67
N HIS A 387 1.77 -21.92 16.00
CA HIS A 387 0.88 -21.94 17.17
C HIS A 387 -0.27 -22.93 17.05
N LEU A 388 -0.84 -23.11 15.86
CA LEU A 388 -1.82 -24.18 15.62
C LEU A 388 -1.18 -25.58 15.79
N MET A 389 0.04 -25.76 15.29
CA MET A 389 0.81 -27.00 15.48
C MET A 389 1.07 -27.28 16.97
N GLN A 390 1.50 -26.27 17.74
CA GLN A 390 1.66 -26.39 19.19
C GLN A 390 0.33 -26.66 19.91
N ALA A 391 -0.80 -26.17 19.39
CA ALA A 391 -2.11 -26.48 19.96
C ALA A 391 -2.51 -27.96 19.73
N PHE A 392 -2.13 -28.55 18.59
CA PHE A 392 -2.32 -29.98 18.33
C PHE A 392 -1.33 -30.88 19.09
N ASP A 393 -0.12 -30.37 19.36
CA ASP A 393 0.95 -31.08 20.07
C ASP A 393 1.65 -30.16 21.08
N PRO A 394 1.04 -29.95 22.27
CA PRO A 394 1.56 -29.01 23.27
C PRO A 394 2.89 -29.38 23.90
N TYR A 395 3.31 -30.66 23.76
CA TYR A 395 4.52 -31.20 24.37
C TYR A 395 5.73 -31.13 23.45
N SER A 396 5.54 -30.68 22.21
CA SER A 396 6.60 -30.55 21.23
C SER A 396 7.53 -29.37 21.52
N LEU A 397 8.64 -29.64 22.23
CA LEU A 397 9.68 -28.65 22.49
C LEU A 397 10.31 -28.09 21.21
N SER A 398 10.32 -28.88 20.13
CA SER A 398 10.82 -28.44 18.82
C SER A 398 9.95 -27.32 18.23
N LEU A 399 8.62 -27.44 18.29
CA LEU A 399 7.71 -26.41 17.81
C LEU A 399 7.81 -25.12 18.62
N VAL A 400 8.00 -25.22 19.94
CA VAL A 400 8.23 -24.06 20.83
C VAL A 400 9.53 -23.35 20.48
N SER A 401 10.61 -24.10 20.29
CA SER A 401 11.92 -23.57 19.88
C SER A 401 11.86 -22.88 18.51
N GLU A 402 11.21 -23.51 17.53
CA GLU A 402 10.97 -22.92 16.20
C GLU A 402 10.16 -21.62 16.28
N GLY A 403 9.11 -21.58 17.12
CA GLY A 403 8.32 -20.37 17.36
C GLY A 403 9.15 -19.19 17.90
N ALA A 404 10.07 -19.45 18.84
CA ALA A 404 10.98 -18.44 19.37
C ALA A 404 11.95 -17.91 18.30
N LEU A 405 12.46 -18.78 17.42
CA LEU A 405 13.29 -18.38 16.28
C LEU A 405 12.52 -17.48 15.31
N PHE A 406 11.28 -17.81 14.96
CA PHE A 406 10.46 -16.97 14.09
C PHE A 406 10.20 -15.59 14.70
N CYS A 407 9.94 -15.52 16.00
CA CYS A 407 9.78 -14.23 16.69
C CYS A 407 11.06 -13.39 16.68
N SER A 408 12.23 -14.02 16.84
CA SER A 408 13.53 -13.36 16.69
C SER A 408 13.73 -12.82 15.26
N GLU A 409 13.39 -13.62 14.24
CA GLU A 409 13.45 -13.18 12.84
C GLU A 409 12.51 -12.00 12.54
N VAL A 410 11.32 -11.96 13.14
CA VAL A 410 10.40 -10.80 13.04
C VAL A 410 11.06 -9.53 13.57
N ILE A 411 11.76 -9.59 14.70
CA ILE A 411 12.47 -8.43 15.28
C ILE A 411 13.55 -7.93 14.31
N THR A 412 14.40 -8.84 13.80
CA THR A 412 15.45 -8.48 12.82
C THR A 412 14.86 -7.90 11.54
N MET A 413 13.83 -8.55 10.99
CA MET A 413 13.14 -8.06 9.80
C MET A 413 12.56 -6.66 10.02
N ALA A 414 11.99 -6.40 11.20
CA ALA A 414 11.31 -5.14 11.53
C ALA A 414 12.30 -3.98 11.58
N HIS A 415 13.53 -4.23 12.04
CA HIS A 415 14.61 -3.25 11.94
C HIS A 415 15.02 -3.00 10.49
N ASN A 416 15.22 -4.04 9.68
CA ASN A 416 15.74 -3.90 8.31
C ASN A 416 14.79 -3.15 7.37
N ILE A 417 13.48 -3.39 7.49
CA ILE A 417 12.47 -2.75 6.64
C ILE A 417 12.06 -1.36 7.16
N SER A 418 12.46 -0.98 8.38
CA SER A 418 12.04 0.29 9.03
C SER A 418 12.39 1.55 8.23
N GLN A 419 13.44 1.49 7.40
CA GLN A 419 13.83 2.58 6.49
C GLN A 419 12.75 2.96 5.46
N TYR A 420 11.80 2.06 5.19
CA TYR A 420 10.69 2.26 4.25
C TYR A 420 9.39 2.72 4.91
N ARG A 421 9.41 3.05 6.21
CA ARG A 421 8.27 3.63 6.93
C ARG A 421 7.93 5.04 6.42
N PRO A 422 6.63 5.44 6.36
CA PRO A 422 5.49 4.72 6.93
C PRO A 422 4.79 3.73 5.98
N LEU A 423 4.71 4.00 4.67
CA LEU A 423 3.90 3.16 3.77
C LEU A 423 4.58 1.84 3.41
N GLY A 424 5.87 1.88 3.10
CA GLY A 424 6.61 0.71 2.60
C GLY A 424 6.78 -0.40 3.63
N ALA A 425 6.54 -0.11 4.91
CA ALA A 425 6.55 -1.06 6.02
C ALA A 425 5.20 -1.14 6.76
N SER A 426 4.11 -0.67 6.14
CA SER A 426 2.77 -0.59 6.76
C SER A 426 2.15 -1.93 7.17
N HIS A 427 2.63 -3.05 6.62
CA HIS A 427 2.16 -4.40 6.95
C HIS A 427 2.86 -5.01 8.18
N VAL A 428 4.05 -4.51 8.54
CA VAL A 428 4.90 -5.03 9.64
C VAL A 428 4.21 -5.03 11.01
N PRO A 429 3.41 -4.00 11.39
CA PRO A 429 2.80 -3.97 12.71
C PRO A 429 1.88 -5.16 13.01
N LEU A 430 1.18 -5.70 12.00
CA LEU A 430 0.35 -6.90 12.19
C LEU A 430 1.23 -8.11 12.55
N THR A 431 2.32 -8.31 11.83
CA THR A 431 3.30 -9.38 12.10
C THR A 431 3.91 -9.24 13.48
N LEU A 432 4.29 -8.02 13.89
CA LEU A 432 4.80 -7.74 15.23
C LEU A 432 3.77 -8.03 16.32
N ALA A 433 2.50 -7.66 16.11
CA ALA A 433 1.43 -7.90 17.08
C ALA A 433 1.16 -9.40 17.29
N ILE A 434 1.22 -10.18 16.20
CA ILE A 434 1.08 -11.63 16.25
C ILE A 434 2.29 -12.29 16.91
N ALA A 435 3.52 -11.85 16.58
CA ALA A 435 4.74 -12.33 17.25
C ALA A 435 4.73 -12.01 18.75
N TRP A 436 4.25 -10.83 19.14
CA TRP A 436 4.11 -10.44 20.54
C TRP A 436 3.09 -11.32 21.29
N ALA A 437 2.01 -11.71 20.60
CA ALA A 437 1.00 -12.62 21.14
C ALA A 437 1.51 -14.07 21.27
N ALA A 438 2.46 -14.44 20.41
CA ALA A 438 3.04 -15.78 20.28
C ALA A 438 4.07 -16.12 21.36
N THR A 439 4.73 -15.11 21.96
CA THR A 439 5.79 -15.33 22.96
C THR A 439 5.40 -14.87 24.36
N ASP A 440 5.78 -15.67 25.35
CA ASP A 440 5.75 -15.32 26.78
C ASP A 440 7.15 -15.03 27.33
N GLU A 441 8.20 -15.10 26.51
CA GLU A 441 9.57 -14.80 26.92
C GLU A 441 9.73 -13.28 27.19
N PRO A 442 10.08 -12.85 28.42
CA PRO A 442 10.02 -11.45 28.81
C PRO A 442 10.89 -10.50 27.97
N VAL A 443 12.10 -10.91 27.59
CA VAL A 443 13.06 -10.05 26.87
C VAL A 443 12.56 -9.79 25.44
N MET A 444 12.21 -10.86 24.73
CA MET A 444 11.65 -10.83 23.38
C MET A 444 10.33 -10.08 23.34
N LYS A 445 9.46 -10.30 24.34
CA LYS A 445 8.20 -9.55 24.47
C LYS A 445 8.46 -8.05 24.61
N GLY A 446 9.42 -7.66 25.46
CA GLY A 446 9.83 -6.26 25.61
C GLY A 446 10.41 -5.64 24.31
N GLN A 447 11.18 -6.40 23.53
CA GLN A 447 11.69 -5.95 22.23
C GLN A 447 10.57 -5.75 21.21
N LEU A 448 9.62 -6.68 21.14
CA LEU A 448 8.45 -6.59 20.28
C LEU A 448 7.55 -5.41 20.65
N GLU A 449 7.34 -5.15 21.95
CA GLU A 449 6.59 -3.98 22.44
C GLU A 449 7.27 -2.66 22.06
N ALA A 450 8.60 -2.57 22.18
CA ALA A 450 9.35 -1.38 21.79
C ALA A 450 9.24 -1.13 20.27
N LEU A 451 9.36 -2.18 19.45
CA LEU A 451 9.15 -2.09 18.01
C LEU A 451 7.71 -1.72 17.64
N LEU A 452 6.71 -2.36 18.25
CA LEU A 452 5.31 -2.01 18.05
C LEU A 452 5.05 -0.55 18.38
N SER A 453 5.59 -0.05 19.49
CA SER A 453 5.48 1.35 19.89
C SER A 453 6.14 2.28 18.88
N ALA A 454 7.33 1.94 18.38
CA ALA A 454 8.00 2.72 17.35
C ALA A 454 7.18 2.77 16.05
N TYR A 455 6.61 1.64 15.61
CA TYR A 455 5.77 1.57 14.41
C TYR A 455 4.38 2.21 14.61
N GLN A 456 3.86 2.24 15.84
CA GLN A 456 2.61 2.92 16.20
C GLN A 456 2.66 4.43 15.90
N GLU A 457 3.85 5.04 15.93
CA GLU A 457 4.07 6.45 15.57
C GLU A 457 3.68 6.74 14.11
N ASP A 458 3.80 5.77 13.21
CA ASP A 458 3.39 5.93 11.80
C ASP A 458 1.87 5.96 11.65
N TRP A 459 1.15 5.21 12.51
CA TRP A 459 -0.30 4.96 12.39
C TRP A 459 -1.00 4.94 13.75
N THR A 460 -1.61 6.03 14.21
CA THR A 460 -2.24 6.12 15.55
C THR A 460 -3.65 5.55 15.66
N VAL A 461 -4.28 5.18 14.55
CA VAL A 461 -5.66 4.66 14.54
C VAL A 461 -5.72 3.24 15.04
N THR A 462 -4.92 2.39 14.41
CA THR A 462 -4.88 0.98 14.73
C THR A 462 -4.00 0.84 15.96
N LYS A 463 -4.61 0.56 17.10
CA LYS A 463 -3.87 0.21 18.32
C LYS A 463 -3.34 -1.22 18.15
N TRP A 464 -2.12 -1.35 17.63
CA TRP A 464 -1.56 -2.66 17.27
C TRP A 464 -1.41 -3.60 18.46
N LEU A 465 -1.17 -3.03 19.65
CA LEU A 465 -1.13 -3.82 20.88
C LEU A 465 -2.49 -4.44 21.21
N THR A 466 -3.61 -3.76 20.94
CA THR A 466 -4.96 -4.32 21.08
C THR A 466 -5.16 -5.52 20.15
N THR A 467 -4.67 -5.45 18.91
CA THR A 467 -4.63 -6.58 17.99
C THR A 467 -3.81 -7.75 18.57
N GLY A 468 -2.66 -7.45 19.19
CA GLY A 468 -1.85 -8.46 19.88
C GLY A 468 -2.61 -9.16 21.02
N TYR A 469 -3.33 -8.41 21.85
CA TYR A 469 -4.17 -9.01 22.90
C TYR A 469 -5.26 -9.93 22.35
N TRP A 470 -5.91 -9.53 21.25
CA TRP A 470 -6.89 -10.38 20.59
C TRP A 470 -6.27 -11.70 20.11
N TRP A 471 -5.11 -11.64 19.44
CA TRP A 471 -4.40 -12.84 19.01
C TRP A 471 -3.95 -13.71 20.17
N ARG A 472 -3.50 -13.12 21.28
CA ARG A 472 -3.11 -13.86 22.49
C ARG A 472 -4.29 -14.63 23.06
N SER A 473 -5.47 -13.99 23.14
CA SER A 473 -6.71 -14.64 23.55
C SER A 473 -7.09 -15.75 22.56
N LYS A 474 -6.92 -15.52 21.25
CA LYS A 474 -7.25 -16.52 20.23
C LYS A 474 -6.34 -17.74 20.29
N PHE A 475 -5.03 -17.56 20.50
CA PHE A 475 -4.10 -18.67 20.69
C PHE A 475 -4.38 -19.46 21.96
N ALA A 476 -4.77 -18.79 23.05
CA ALA A 476 -5.21 -19.47 24.27
C ALA A 476 -6.47 -20.33 24.04
N GLU A 477 -7.50 -19.75 23.40
CA GLU A 477 -8.72 -20.48 23.01
C GLU A 477 -8.41 -21.72 22.16
N LEU A 478 -7.53 -21.58 21.17
CA LEU A 478 -7.12 -22.68 20.30
C LEU A 478 -6.39 -23.78 21.06
N ARG A 479 -5.48 -23.41 21.98
CA ARG A 479 -4.78 -24.35 22.83
C ARG A 479 -5.73 -25.12 23.73
N GLU A 480 -6.68 -24.44 24.37
CA GLU A 480 -7.70 -25.09 25.21
C GLU A 480 -8.60 -26.03 24.42
N LYS A 481 -9.00 -25.62 23.20
CA LYS A 481 -9.89 -26.41 22.33
C LYS A 481 -9.22 -27.65 21.74
N LEU A 482 -7.94 -27.56 21.41
CA LEU A 482 -7.21 -28.59 20.64
C LEU A 482 -6.27 -29.45 21.48
N ALA A 483 -5.94 -29.03 22.71
CA ALA A 483 -5.08 -29.81 23.58
C ALA A 483 -5.65 -31.24 23.72
N PRO A 484 -4.82 -32.28 23.53
CA PRO A 484 -5.26 -33.64 23.77
C PRO A 484 -5.75 -33.74 25.22
N MET A 485 -6.95 -34.29 25.43
CA MET A 485 -7.42 -34.61 26.77
C MET A 485 -6.50 -35.69 27.34
N ILE A 486 -5.52 -35.30 28.14
CA ILE A 486 -4.66 -36.23 28.87
C ILE A 486 -5.53 -36.91 29.92
N GLN A 487 -5.69 -38.22 29.78
CA GLN A 487 -6.48 -39.02 30.71
C GLN A 487 -5.62 -39.54 31.89
N SER A 488 -4.28 -39.48 31.80
CA SER A 488 -3.37 -39.82 32.91
C SER A 488 -1.96 -39.20 32.80
N GLU A 489 -1.28 -39.02 33.94
CA GLU A 489 0.14 -38.59 34.02
C GLU A 489 1.11 -39.52 33.25
N GLU A 490 0.69 -40.75 32.95
CA GLU A 490 1.51 -41.73 32.24
C GLU A 490 1.51 -41.46 30.73
N GLN A 491 0.38 -40.99 30.19
CA GLN A 491 0.29 -40.50 28.80
C GLN A 491 1.09 -39.21 28.60
N GLU A 492 1.08 -38.31 29.59
CA GLU A 492 1.87 -37.07 29.53
C GLU A 492 3.38 -37.37 29.47
N ARG A 493 3.87 -38.28 30.32
CA ARG A 493 5.29 -38.71 30.30
C ARG A 493 5.68 -39.44 29.02
N ALA A 494 4.75 -40.16 28.39
CA ALA A 494 4.99 -40.84 27.11
C ALA A 494 5.11 -39.83 25.95
N LEU A 495 4.21 -38.84 25.87
CA LEU A 495 4.23 -37.80 24.84
C LEU A 495 5.48 -36.91 24.93
N ILE A 496 5.92 -36.57 26.14
CA ILE A 496 7.18 -35.82 26.35
C ILE A 496 8.38 -36.62 25.83
N LYS A 497 8.44 -37.93 26.12
CA LYS A 497 9.52 -38.80 25.62
C LYS A 497 9.51 -38.98 24.09
N GLU A 498 8.33 -39.02 23.47
CA GLU A 498 8.22 -39.07 22.00
C GLU A 498 8.70 -37.77 21.35
N GLY A 499 8.38 -36.62 21.96
CA GLY A 499 8.90 -35.31 21.54
C GLY A 499 10.43 -35.19 21.65
N GLU A 500 11.03 -35.81 22.67
CA GLU A 500 12.50 -35.88 22.83
C GLU A 500 13.15 -36.83 21.81
N ALA A 501 12.50 -37.96 21.47
CA ALA A 501 13.04 -38.95 20.52
C ALA A 501 13.10 -38.43 19.07
N ALA A 502 12.17 -37.56 18.67
CA ALA A 502 12.18 -36.92 17.35
C ALA A 502 13.39 -35.98 17.11
N HIS A 503 14.21 -35.71 18.14
CA HIS A 503 15.38 -34.86 18.08
C HIS A 503 16.70 -35.62 17.86
N ASN A 504 16.70 -36.95 17.68
CA ASN A 504 17.96 -37.67 17.47
C ASN A 504 18.45 -37.55 16.00
N PRO A 505 19.57 -36.87 15.70
CA PRO A 505 20.01 -36.61 14.32
C PRO A 505 20.55 -37.85 13.58
N GLU A 506 20.58 -39.02 14.22
CA GLU A 506 21.21 -40.23 13.68
C GLU A 506 20.25 -41.22 12.99
N GLN A 507 18.94 -40.96 12.96
CA GLN A 507 18.00 -41.83 12.23
C GLN A 507 17.64 -41.24 10.86
N ALA A 508 18.26 -41.82 9.83
CA ALA A 508 17.87 -41.62 8.44
C ALA A 508 16.38 -41.96 8.23
N PRO A 509 15.66 -41.24 7.35
CA PRO A 509 14.26 -41.56 7.08
C PRO A 509 14.20 -42.89 6.33
N GLU A 510 13.71 -43.94 6.99
CA GLU A 510 13.30 -45.15 6.30
C GLU A 510 12.23 -44.79 5.26
N GLN A 511 12.47 -45.27 4.03
CA GLN A 511 11.61 -45.09 2.87
C GLN A 511 10.19 -45.54 3.21
N CYS A 512 9.25 -44.60 3.26
CA CYS A 512 7.84 -44.91 3.26
C CYS A 512 7.46 -45.36 1.83
N CYS A 513 7.51 -46.67 1.61
CA CYS A 513 6.97 -47.33 0.43
C CYS A 513 5.44 -47.16 0.42
N VAL A 514 4.94 -46.38 -0.54
CA VAL A 514 3.53 -46.40 -0.92
C VAL A 514 3.38 -47.40 -2.06
N GLN A 515 2.61 -48.47 -1.84
CA GLN A 515 2.00 -49.29 -2.89
C GLN A 515 0.62 -48.74 -3.22
#